data_AF-A0A2S5DGF5-F1
#
_entry.id   AF-A0A2S5DGF5-F1
#
_cell.length_a   1.000
_cell.length_b   1.000
_cell.length_c   1.000
_cell.angle_alpha   90.00
_cell.angle_beta   90.00
_cell.angle_gamma   90.00
#
_symmetry.space_group_name_H-M   'P 1'
#
loop_
_entity.id
_entity.type
_entity.pdbx_description
1 polymer ?
#
loop_
_entity_poly.entity_id
_entity_poly.type
_entity_poly.pdbx_seq_one_letter_code
_entity_poly.pdbx_strand_id
1 'polypeptide(L)'
;MENACSAQPCIRWFQRFIWIGIIINMVFAVPALLWPDYLNGYFGLPAQAVYPWLQNAGMLLVGVSLFYAPAGVCAERYPVYAWLCVLSRLIAVVFWIYLIQTSGYPDAFRPLLYSDGAMFLILGGLLYAGMPREQRPWPLMRAGLRGLWRCACHCLCGRCRKAALVVALVLGFVGFETWLNLFREVPQPPMQSNVDHFKYAAIGLGPDARIPLYVFSVLPQVCAQRMPRMGTGWQTFGFIYEGGHDLPIGLAKRQIGYPSVEPNCALCHTGQYRKSADDVPVPVPTAPAALLDLESFQWFLYGCAGDPDFKNKVMDAIEQHYDLGPIEKLFYRFLIVPATQQAFLKQEKQYAWQKLRPLQGPGRTDTFNPTKIVIFGFPDDSTIGTVDLPQIWNQKPRESLYLHWDGNNNDIHERNYAAAMAVGATPQSVLPAEFTRVTDWLLTHQPPKWPFGGLDQVRVARGRTLWAQNCAGCHDFGKAATGQVTVGLDELGTDPYRVNSFTVGLVDKFHAFKKPPFDFGAYRKTQSYSNTPTDGIWLRAPYLHNGSVPTLWDLLQPPDKRPKTFYRGSSVFDARNVGFSTAGPEAKGGGYFKFDTRLPGNHNSGHEYGIHLSDGEKWDLIEYMKTL
;
A
#
# COMPACT_ATOMS: atom_id res chain seq x y z
N MET A 1 -64.78 17.10 8.35
CA MET A 1 -64.25 16.62 7.06
C MET A 1 -63.87 15.15 7.25
N GLU A 2 -64.88 14.29 7.16
CA GLU A 2 -64.74 12.85 7.37
C GLU A 2 -64.08 12.16 6.16
N ASN A 3 -63.27 11.15 6.50
CA ASN A 3 -62.62 10.13 5.69
C ASN A 3 -63.24 9.84 4.32
N ALA A 4 -62.60 10.36 3.25
CA ALA A 4 -62.81 9.89 1.88
C ALA A 4 -61.46 9.62 1.17
N CYS A 5 -60.55 8.93 1.84
CA CYS A 5 -59.39 8.31 1.19
C CYS A 5 -59.47 6.80 1.44
N SER A 6 -59.59 6.00 0.36
CA SER A 6 -59.71 4.53 0.32
C SER A 6 -61.08 3.89 0.60
N ALA A 7 -61.85 3.66 -0.48
CA ALA A 7 -62.97 2.71 -0.49
C ALA A 7 -62.56 1.28 -0.90
N GLN A 8 -61.39 1.08 -1.53
CA GLN A 8 -60.97 -0.22 -2.05
C GLN A 8 -60.14 -1.05 -1.04
N PRO A 9 -60.46 -2.34 -0.83
CA PRO A 9 -59.74 -3.21 0.11
C PRO A 9 -58.22 -3.29 -0.12
N CYS A 10 -57.77 -3.29 -1.38
CA CYS A 10 -56.35 -3.39 -1.72
C CYS A 10 -55.54 -2.17 -1.24
N ILE A 11 -56.09 -0.96 -1.35
CA ILE A 11 -55.43 0.27 -0.90
C ILE A 11 -55.34 0.32 0.63
N ARG A 12 -56.38 -0.14 1.34
CA ARG A 12 -56.33 -0.24 2.82
C ARG A 12 -55.24 -1.19 3.28
N TRP A 13 -55.08 -2.31 2.60
CA TRP A 13 -54.00 -3.25 2.90
C TRP A 13 -52.63 -2.68 2.54
N PHE A 14 -52.49 -1.99 1.41
CA PHE A 14 -51.25 -1.28 1.05
C PHE A 14 -50.85 -0.31 2.17
N GLN A 15 -51.77 0.54 2.62
CA GLN A 15 -51.55 1.51 3.70
C GLN A 15 -51.09 0.84 5.01
N ARG A 16 -51.73 -0.27 5.39
CA ARG A 16 -51.31 -1.07 6.56
C ARG A 16 -49.90 -1.62 6.41
N PHE A 17 -49.56 -2.15 5.24
CA PHE A 17 -48.22 -2.68 4.97
C PHE A 17 -47.16 -1.58 4.93
N ILE A 18 -47.49 -0.34 4.56
CA ILE A 18 -46.57 0.80 4.71
C ILE A 18 -46.24 1.02 6.20
N TRP A 19 -47.24 1.02 7.10
CA TRP A 19 -47.00 1.15 8.53
C TRP A 19 -46.22 -0.03 9.12
N ILE A 20 -46.52 -1.26 8.68
CA ILE A 20 -45.73 -2.44 9.05
C ILE A 20 -44.27 -2.27 8.60
N GLY A 21 -44.04 -1.79 7.37
CA GLY A 21 -42.70 -1.51 6.86
C GLY A 21 -41.96 -0.43 7.64
N ILE A 22 -42.66 0.62 8.10
CA ILE A 22 -42.09 1.64 9.00
C ILE A 22 -41.67 1.00 10.33
N ILE A 23 -42.51 0.15 10.91
CA ILE A 23 -42.18 -0.56 12.17
C ILE A 23 -40.96 -1.47 11.97
N ILE A 24 -40.91 -2.27 10.90
CA ILE A 24 -39.78 -3.14 10.57
C ILE A 24 -38.49 -2.31 10.40
N ASN A 25 -38.57 -1.18 9.69
CA ASN A 25 -37.43 -0.27 9.57
C ASN A 25 -36.96 0.23 10.94
N MET A 26 -37.87 0.51 11.88
CA MET A 26 -37.51 0.98 13.24
C MET A 26 -36.83 -0.10 14.07
N VAL A 27 -37.22 -1.38 13.90
CA VAL A 27 -36.55 -2.52 14.56
C VAL A 27 -35.07 -2.60 14.17
N PHE A 28 -34.70 -2.19 12.97
CA PHE A 28 -33.29 -2.09 12.55
C PHE A 28 -32.67 -0.72 12.91
N ALA A 29 -33.37 0.38 12.62
CA ALA A 29 -32.83 1.72 12.72
C ALA A 29 -32.49 2.15 14.16
N VAL A 30 -33.33 1.78 15.13
CA VAL A 30 -33.14 2.18 16.53
C VAL A 30 -31.91 1.49 17.14
N PRO A 31 -31.73 0.16 17.02
CA PRO A 31 -30.48 -0.49 17.42
C PRO A 31 -29.27 0.01 16.63
N ALA A 32 -29.39 0.27 15.33
CA ALA A 32 -28.28 0.80 14.54
C ALA A 32 -27.81 2.18 15.03
N LEU A 33 -28.74 3.02 15.51
CA LEU A 33 -28.46 4.35 16.02
C LEU A 33 -27.88 4.34 17.44
N LEU A 34 -28.45 3.53 18.33
CA LEU A 34 -28.16 3.56 19.77
C LEU A 34 -27.18 2.47 20.24
N TRP A 35 -27.15 1.33 19.55
CA TRP A 35 -26.36 0.14 19.91
C TRP A 35 -25.73 -0.53 18.67
N PRO A 36 -24.90 0.19 17.89
CA PRO A 36 -24.33 -0.31 16.63
C PRO A 36 -23.48 -1.57 16.81
N ASP A 37 -22.73 -1.68 17.91
CA ASP A 37 -21.86 -2.84 18.17
C ASP A 37 -22.66 -4.11 18.45
N TYR A 38 -23.78 -3.99 19.15
CA TYR A 38 -24.72 -5.10 19.37
C TYR A 38 -25.27 -5.60 18.03
N LEU A 39 -25.66 -4.67 17.14
CA LEU A 39 -26.21 -5.02 15.83
C LEU A 39 -25.15 -5.64 14.91
N ASN A 40 -23.92 -5.13 14.90
CA ASN A 40 -22.80 -5.74 14.17
C ASN A 40 -22.51 -7.16 14.66
N GLY A 41 -22.48 -7.37 15.98
CA GLY A 41 -22.30 -8.69 16.58
C GLY A 41 -23.41 -9.67 16.18
N TYR A 42 -24.66 -9.20 16.14
CA TYR A 42 -25.80 -10.02 15.70
C TYR A 42 -25.69 -10.47 14.24
N PHE A 43 -25.18 -9.61 13.35
CA PHE A 43 -24.94 -9.96 11.95
C PHE A 43 -23.61 -10.69 11.69
N GLY A 44 -22.80 -10.96 12.73
CA GLY A 44 -21.46 -11.54 12.58
C GLY A 44 -20.49 -10.63 11.84
N LEU A 45 -20.76 -9.32 11.80
CA LEU A 45 -19.92 -8.32 11.17
C LEU A 45 -18.79 -7.88 12.12
N PRO A 46 -17.58 -7.59 11.61
CA PRO A 46 -16.48 -7.16 12.45
C PRO A 46 -16.81 -5.82 13.11
N ALA A 47 -16.50 -5.69 14.40
CA ALA A 47 -16.53 -4.41 15.09
C ALA A 47 -15.46 -3.50 14.48
N GLN A 48 -15.86 -2.64 13.54
CA GLN A 48 -14.94 -1.67 12.94
C GLN A 48 -14.73 -0.50 13.90
N ALA A 49 -13.49 -0.06 14.06
CA ALA A 49 -13.15 1.08 14.90
C ALA A 49 -13.86 2.36 14.40
N VAL A 50 -14.75 2.91 15.24
CA VAL A 50 -15.15 4.33 15.30
C VAL A 50 -15.50 4.99 13.95
N TYR A 51 -16.40 4.38 13.17
CA TYR A 51 -17.07 5.08 12.07
C TYR A 51 -18.58 5.14 12.31
N PRO A 52 -19.22 6.32 12.26
CA PRO A 52 -20.65 6.46 12.55
C PRO A 52 -21.54 5.96 11.40
N TRP A 53 -21.06 5.06 10.53
CA TRP A 53 -21.77 4.66 9.31
C TRP A 53 -23.07 3.92 9.61
N LEU A 54 -23.05 3.02 10.60
CA LEU A 54 -24.25 2.28 10.99
C LEU A 54 -25.25 3.19 11.70
N GLN A 55 -24.78 4.11 12.54
CA GLN A 55 -25.61 5.15 13.14
C GLN A 55 -26.18 6.10 12.09
N ASN A 56 -25.40 6.48 11.07
CA ASN A 56 -25.86 7.31 9.95
C ASN A 56 -26.91 6.57 9.11
N ALA A 57 -26.73 5.28 8.84
CA ALA A 57 -27.73 4.46 8.16
C ALA A 57 -29.02 4.37 8.99
N GLY A 58 -28.92 4.16 10.31
CA GLY A 58 -30.06 4.21 11.23
C GLY A 58 -30.78 5.56 11.20
N MET A 59 -30.04 6.66 11.31
CA MET A 59 -30.59 8.03 11.24
C MET A 59 -31.32 8.30 9.92
N LEU A 60 -30.70 7.96 8.78
CA LEU A 60 -31.31 8.14 7.47
C LEU A 60 -32.56 7.26 7.31
N LEU A 61 -32.53 6.02 7.82
CA LEU A 61 -33.68 5.11 7.74
C LEU A 61 -34.86 5.59 8.58
N VAL A 62 -34.62 6.27 9.71
CA VAL A 62 -35.67 7.00 10.46
C VAL A 62 -36.27 8.10 9.58
N GLY A 63 -35.44 8.96 8.99
CA GLY A 63 -35.90 10.03 8.11
C GLY A 63 -36.72 9.52 6.92
N VAL A 64 -36.25 8.48 6.23
CA VAL A 64 -36.95 7.84 5.11
C VAL A 64 -38.27 7.21 5.55
N SER A 65 -38.32 6.62 6.75
CA SER A 65 -39.56 6.01 7.27
C SER A 65 -40.63 7.05 7.59
N LEU A 66 -40.24 8.23 8.08
CA LEU A 66 -41.16 9.36 8.23
C LEU A 66 -41.73 9.81 6.88
N PHE A 67 -40.89 9.82 5.84
CA PHE A 67 -41.34 10.07 4.48
C PHE A 67 -42.30 8.99 3.97
N TYR A 68 -42.27 7.74 4.43
CA TYR A 68 -43.29 6.77 4.00
C TYR A 68 -44.71 7.03 4.55
N ALA A 69 -44.84 7.80 5.63
CA ALA A 69 -46.12 7.99 6.33
C ALA A 69 -47.26 8.57 5.46
N PRO A 70 -47.06 9.59 4.58
CA PRO A 70 -48.12 10.10 3.73
C PRO A 70 -48.72 9.04 2.78
N ALA A 71 -47.91 8.10 2.29
CA ALA A 71 -48.41 6.97 1.49
C ALA A 71 -49.22 5.98 2.35
N GLY A 72 -48.87 5.82 3.63
CA GLY A 72 -49.61 5.03 4.61
C GLY A 72 -50.93 5.67 5.07
N VAL A 73 -51.09 6.98 4.91
CA VAL A 73 -52.32 7.71 5.29
C VAL A 73 -53.27 7.87 4.10
N CYS A 74 -52.77 8.25 2.92
CA CYS A 74 -53.62 8.52 1.76
C CYS A 74 -52.87 8.32 0.44
N ALA A 75 -52.68 7.05 0.06
CA ALA A 75 -51.93 6.65 -1.13
C ALA A 75 -52.54 7.18 -2.43
N GLU A 76 -53.87 7.24 -2.51
CA GLU A 76 -54.62 7.66 -3.72
C GLU A 76 -54.44 9.14 -4.05
N ARG A 77 -54.15 9.99 -3.06
CA ARG A 77 -53.93 11.43 -3.27
C ARG A 77 -52.57 11.72 -3.91
N TYR A 78 -51.59 10.85 -3.69
CA TYR A 78 -50.21 11.02 -4.17
C TYR A 78 -49.71 9.73 -4.85
N PRO A 79 -50.27 9.35 -6.01
CA PRO A 79 -49.99 8.05 -6.63
C PRO A 79 -48.53 7.88 -7.04
N VAL A 80 -47.89 8.94 -7.56
CA VAL A 80 -46.45 8.93 -7.86
C VAL A 80 -45.62 8.66 -6.60
N TYR A 81 -45.99 9.29 -5.48
CA TYR A 81 -45.30 9.13 -4.21
C TYR A 81 -45.44 7.71 -3.65
N ALA A 82 -46.65 7.13 -3.72
CA ALA A 82 -46.91 5.76 -3.31
C ALA A 82 -46.08 4.76 -4.14
N TRP A 83 -45.96 4.98 -5.45
CA TRP A 83 -45.11 4.16 -6.32
C TRP A 83 -43.62 4.34 -6.06
N LEU A 84 -43.16 5.54 -5.68
CA LEU A 84 -41.76 5.75 -5.25
C LEU A 84 -41.44 4.97 -3.96
N CYS A 85 -42.40 4.84 -3.04
CA CYS A 85 -42.24 3.99 -1.86
C CYS A 85 -42.12 2.49 -2.20
N VAL A 86 -42.75 2.05 -3.29
CA VAL A 86 -42.58 0.68 -3.80
C VAL A 86 -41.23 0.53 -4.49
N LEU A 87 -40.85 1.50 -5.33
CA LEU A 87 -39.59 1.50 -6.07
C LEU A 87 -38.38 1.51 -5.13
N SER A 88 -38.43 2.25 -4.02
CA SER A 88 -37.34 2.26 -3.04
C SER A 88 -37.04 0.87 -2.47
N ARG A 89 -38.06 0.01 -2.31
CA ARG A 89 -37.88 -1.39 -1.90
C ARG A 89 -37.19 -2.23 -2.98
N LEU A 90 -37.51 -2.00 -4.26
CA LEU A 90 -36.79 -2.66 -5.36
C LEU A 90 -35.33 -2.25 -5.43
N ILE A 91 -35.02 -0.97 -5.20
CA ILE A 91 -33.64 -0.48 -5.15
C ILE A 91 -32.87 -1.18 -4.02
N ALA A 92 -33.48 -1.31 -2.83
CA ALA A 92 -32.89 -2.05 -1.71
C ALA A 92 -32.64 -3.52 -2.06
N VAL A 93 -33.60 -4.21 -2.71
CA VAL A 93 -33.44 -5.59 -3.21
C VAL A 93 -32.22 -5.72 -4.11
N VAL A 94 -32.07 -4.84 -5.11
CA VAL A 94 -30.92 -4.85 -6.03
C VAL A 94 -29.61 -4.60 -5.27
N PHE A 95 -29.62 -3.67 -4.33
CA PHE A 95 -28.47 -3.39 -3.48
C PHE A 95 -28.04 -4.59 -2.62
N TRP A 96 -28.99 -5.31 -2.02
CA TRP A 96 -28.69 -6.50 -1.24
C TRP A 96 -28.15 -7.64 -2.11
N ILE A 97 -28.68 -7.83 -3.32
CA ILE A 97 -28.12 -8.81 -4.28
C ILE A 97 -26.66 -8.49 -4.59
N TYR A 98 -26.36 -7.21 -4.87
CA TYR A 98 -24.98 -6.77 -5.10
C TYR A 98 -24.07 -7.05 -3.90
N LEU A 99 -24.50 -6.72 -2.69
CA LEU A 99 -23.69 -6.97 -1.48
C LEU A 99 -23.51 -8.46 -1.20
N ILE A 100 -24.50 -9.31 -1.43
CA ILE A 100 -24.36 -10.77 -1.29
C ILE A 100 -23.30 -11.31 -2.27
N GLN A 101 -23.18 -10.71 -3.46
CA GLN A 101 -22.21 -11.12 -4.48
C GLN A 101 -20.80 -10.55 -4.26
N THR A 102 -20.67 -9.42 -3.55
CA THR A 102 -19.40 -8.67 -3.46
C THR A 102 -18.80 -8.60 -2.06
N SER A 103 -19.58 -8.84 -1.01
CA SER A 103 -19.11 -8.81 0.38
C SER A 103 -18.58 -10.17 0.84
N GLY A 104 -17.74 -10.16 1.88
CA GLY A 104 -17.29 -11.37 2.56
C GLY A 104 -18.31 -11.96 3.55
N TYR A 105 -19.52 -11.40 3.64
CA TYR A 105 -20.54 -11.77 4.64
C TYR A 105 -21.93 -11.96 4.02
N PRO A 106 -22.08 -12.85 3.02
CA PRO A 106 -23.33 -12.99 2.28
C PRO A 106 -24.53 -13.37 3.16
N ASP A 107 -24.31 -14.17 4.21
CA ASP A 107 -25.37 -14.63 5.11
C ASP A 107 -25.96 -13.50 5.96
N ALA A 108 -25.19 -12.46 6.27
CA ALA A 108 -25.67 -11.30 7.01
C ALA A 108 -26.74 -10.51 6.23
N PHE A 109 -26.67 -10.53 4.89
CA PHE A 109 -27.51 -9.68 4.02
C PHE A 109 -28.73 -10.41 3.44
N ARG A 110 -28.76 -11.75 3.45
CA ARG A 110 -29.90 -12.56 2.96
C ARG A 110 -31.23 -12.24 3.67
N PRO A 111 -31.29 -12.07 5.00
CA PRO A 111 -32.54 -11.71 5.68
C PRO A 111 -33.09 -10.35 5.23
N LEU A 112 -32.20 -9.38 5.00
CA LEU A 112 -32.56 -8.04 4.53
C LEU A 112 -33.13 -8.08 3.11
N LEU A 113 -32.49 -8.85 2.21
CA LEU A 113 -33.00 -9.12 0.87
C LEU A 113 -34.43 -9.70 0.90
N TYR A 114 -34.67 -10.71 1.73
CA TYR A 114 -35.99 -11.35 1.82
C TYR A 114 -37.05 -10.40 2.37
N SER A 115 -36.71 -9.58 3.37
CA SER A 115 -37.62 -8.59 3.93
C SER A 115 -38.02 -7.53 2.91
N ASP A 116 -37.06 -6.89 2.26
CA ASP A 116 -37.33 -5.85 1.25
C ASP A 116 -37.99 -6.44 -0.01
N GLY A 117 -37.61 -7.66 -0.40
CA GLY A 117 -38.22 -8.38 -1.53
C GLY A 117 -39.69 -8.71 -1.30
N ALA A 118 -40.03 -9.24 -0.12
CA ALA A 118 -41.42 -9.48 0.26
C ALA A 118 -42.23 -8.18 0.29
N MET A 119 -41.67 -7.12 0.89
CA MET A 119 -42.32 -5.81 0.94
C MET A 119 -42.54 -5.20 -0.45
N PHE A 120 -41.57 -5.33 -1.35
CA PHE A 120 -41.71 -4.88 -2.74
C PHE A 120 -42.88 -5.59 -3.45
N LEU A 121 -42.95 -6.92 -3.35
CA LEU A 121 -43.99 -7.71 -4.00
C LEU A 121 -45.38 -7.41 -3.42
N ILE A 122 -45.50 -7.35 -2.09
CA ILE A 122 -46.77 -7.11 -1.40
C ILE A 122 -47.26 -5.69 -1.67
N LEU A 123 -46.42 -4.67 -1.44
CA LEU A 123 -46.79 -3.27 -1.66
C LEU A 123 -47.07 -3.01 -3.14
N GLY A 124 -46.21 -3.51 -4.04
CA GLY A 124 -46.39 -3.36 -5.48
C GLY A 124 -47.66 -4.04 -5.98
N GLY A 125 -47.94 -5.26 -5.56
CA GLY A 125 -49.15 -6.00 -5.92
C GLY A 125 -50.42 -5.33 -5.43
N LEU A 126 -50.47 -4.93 -4.15
CA LEU A 126 -51.63 -4.26 -3.55
C LEU A 126 -51.88 -2.89 -4.18
N LEU A 127 -50.84 -2.09 -4.41
CA LEU A 127 -50.96 -0.79 -5.05
C LEU A 127 -51.38 -0.92 -6.51
N TYR A 128 -50.84 -1.91 -7.25
CA TYR A 128 -51.22 -2.16 -8.64
C TYR A 128 -52.69 -2.58 -8.77
N ALA A 129 -53.16 -3.45 -7.85
CA ALA A 129 -54.53 -3.94 -7.84
C ALA A 129 -55.53 -2.85 -7.43
N GLY A 130 -55.16 -1.97 -6.49
CA GLY A 130 -56.02 -0.91 -5.98
C GLY A 130 -55.99 0.41 -6.77
N MET A 131 -54.96 0.67 -7.57
CA MET A 131 -54.86 1.94 -8.31
C MET A 131 -55.63 1.92 -9.65
N PRO A 132 -56.30 3.02 -10.00
CA PRO A 132 -56.87 3.22 -11.34
C PRO A 132 -55.81 3.05 -12.43
N ARG A 133 -56.22 2.60 -13.63
CA ARG A 133 -55.27 2.24 -14.71
C ARG A 133 -54.35 3.40 -15.07
N GLU A 134 -54.87 4.62 -15.09
CA GLU A 134 -54.14 5.86 -15.39
C GLU A 134 -53.12 6.26 -14.30
N GLN A 135 -53.27 5.74 -13.08
CA GLN A 135 -52.35 5.97 -11.95
C GLN A 135 -51.38 4.81 -11.72
N ARG A 136 -51.32 3.84 -12.64
CA ARG A 136 -50.32 2.77 -12.62
C ARG A 136 -48.96 3.26 -13.13
N PRO A 137 -47.86 2.54 -12.87
CA PRO A 137 -46.50 3.03 -13.12
C PRO A 137 -46.27 3.44 -14.57
N TRP A 138 -46.77 2.64 -15.51
CA TRP A 138 -46.50 2.86 -16.93
C TRP A 138 -47.18 4.13 -17.50
N PRO A 139 -48.49 4.37 -17.28
CA PRO A 139 -49.12 5.64 -17.64
C PRO A 139 -48.51 6.86 -16.93
N LEU A 140 -48.20 6.76 -15.63
CA LEU A 140 -47.55 7.83 -14.88
C LEU A 140 -46.16 8.15 -15.44
N MET A 141 -45.35 7.13 -15.73
CA MET A 141 -44.03 7.32 -16.33
C MET A 141 -44.12 7.94 -17.72
N ARG A 142 -45.06 7.51 -18.57
CA ARG A 142 -45.32 8.14 -19.88
C ARG A 142 -45.78 9.60 -19.74
N ALA A 143 -46.58 9.92 -18.73
CA ALA A 143 -47.01 11.30 -18.46
C ALA A 143 -45.83 12.15 -17.96
N GLY A 144 -45.01 11.63 -17.04
CA GLY A 144 -43.81 12.28 -16.53
C GLY A 144 -42.77 12.53 -17.63
N LEU A 145 -42.47 11.52 -18.46
CA LEU A 145 -41.55 11.66 -19.60
C LEU A 145 -42.06 12.68 -20.63
N ARG A 146 -43.37 12.71 -20.92
CA ARG A 146 -43.95 13.75 -21.77
C ARG A 146 -43.85 15.14 -21.13
N GLY A 147 -44.02 15.25 -19.82
CA GLY A 147 -43.84 16.49 -19.07
C GLY A 147 -42.39 16.98 -19.08
N LEU A 148 -41.43 16.08 -18.83
CA LEU A 148 -40.00 16.33 -18.93
C LEU A 148 -39.62 16.73 -20.35
N TRP A 149 -40.14 16.06 -21.38
CA TRP A 149 -39.92 16.42 -22.77
C TRP A 149 -40.46 17.82 -23.08
N ARG A 150 -41.69 18.16 -22.65
CA ARG A 150 -42.23 19.51 -22.79
C ARG A 150 -41.39 20.55 -22.06
N CYS A 151 -40.92 20.25 -20.86
CA CYS A 151 -40.03 21.10 -20.08
C CYS A 151 -38.69 21.30 -20.80
N ALA A 152 -38.06 20.22 -21.28
CA ALA A 152 -36.84 20.27 -22.07
C ALA A 152 -37.03 21.08 -23.36
N CYS A 153 -38.10 20.84 -24.12
CA CYS A 153 -38.45 21.63 -25.30
C CYS A 153 -38.67 23.12 -24.97
N HIS A 154 -39.28 23.42 -23.82
CA HIS A 154 -39.46 24.80 -23.36
C HIS A 154 -38.14 25.46 -22.93
N CYS A 155 -37.29 24.72 -22.23
CA CYS A 155 -35.92 25.11 -21.90
C CYS A 155 -35.04 25.30 -23.15
N LEU A 156 -35.37 24.64 -24.25
CA LEU A 156 -34.70 24.76 -25.54
C LEU A 156 -35.35 25.80 -26.48
N CYS A 157 -36.32 26.58 -26.02
CA CYS A 157 -36.99 27.64 -26.78
C CYS A 157 -36.78 29.04 -26.17
N GLY A 158 -36.76 30.08 -27.02
CA GLY A 158 -36.77 31.48 -26.58
C GLY A 158 -35.57 31.93 -25.72
N ARG A 159 -35.84 32.70 -24.65
CA ARG A 159 -34.82 33.20 -23.70
C ARG A 159 -34.24 32.09 -22.81
N CYS A 160 -35.03 31.06 -22.48
CA CYS A 160 -34.60 29.92 -21.69
C CYS A 160 -33.53 29.07 -22.40
N ARG A 161 -33.57 29.00 -23.75
CA ARG A 161 -32.54 28.33 -24.56
C ARG A 161 -31.14 28.86 -24.31
N LYS A 162 -31.00 30.19 -24.21
CA LYS A 162 -29.69 30.82 -23.96
C LYS A 162 -29.16 30.46 -22.58
N ALA A 163 -30.02 30.49 -21.56
CA ALA A 163 -29.64 30.10 -20.20
C ALA A 163 -29.28 28.59 -20.13
N ALA A 164 -30.07 27.72 -20.74
CA ALA A 164 -29.79 26.29 -20.80
C ALA A 164 -28.47 25.97 -21.52
N LEU A 165 -28.18 26.66 -22.64
CA LEU A 165 -26.90 26.53 -23.34
C LEU A 165 -25.73 27.02 -22.49
N VAL A 166 -25.86 28.16 -21.81
CA VAL A 166 -24.81 28.67 -20.91
C VAL A 166 -24.56 27.68 -19.77
N VAL A 167 -25.60 27.15 -19.13
CA VAL A 167 -25.45 26.15 -18.06
C VAL A 167 -24.78 24.89 -18.60
N ALA A 168 -25.19 24.39 -19.76
CA ALA A 168 -24.58 23.21 -20.37
C ALA A 168 -23.10 23.43 -20.71
N LEU A 169 -22.74 24.61 -21.23
CA LEU A 169 -21.36 24.99 -21.51
C LEU A 169 -20.53 25.10 -20.23
N VAL A 170 -21.07 25.71 -19.17
CA VAL A 170 -20.39 25.81 -17.87
C VAL A 170 -20.18 24.43 -17.25
N LEU A 171 -21.21 23.58 -17.23
CA LEU A 171 -21.10 22.21 -16.71
C LEU A 171 -20.12 21.38 -17.55
N GLY A 172 -20.17 21.52 -18.88
CA GLY A 172 -19.23 20.88 -19.78
C GLY A 172 -17.79 21.33 -19.57
N PHE A 173 -17.57 22.64 -19.39
CA PHE A 173 -16.28 23.22 -19.07
C PHE A 173 -15.75 22.73 -17.72
N VAL A 174 -16.55 22.81 -16.65
CA VAL A 174 -16.17 22.32 -15.32
C VAL A 174 -15.88 20.81 -15.37
N GLY A 175 -16.71 20.03 -16.07
CA GLY A 175 -16.51 18.59 -16.23
C GLY A 175 -15.22 18.27 -16.99
N PHE A 176 -14.95 18.99 -18.08
CA PHE A 176 -13.73 18.85 -18.86
C PHE A 176 -12.48 19.22 -18.07
N GLU A 177 -12.49 20.37 -17.38
CA GLU A 177 -11.37 20.80 -16.54
C GLU A 177 -11.14 19.84 -15.36
N THR A 178 -12.22 19.33 -14.75
CA THR A 178 -12.12 18.32 -13.69
C THR A 178 -11.50 17.03 -14.23
N TRP A 179 -11.94 16.55 -15.40
CA TRP A 179 -11.33 15.40 -16.05
C TRP A 179 -9.86 15.65 -16.38
N LEU A 180 -9.53 16.79 -16.98
CA LEU A 180 -8.16 17.16 -17.34
C LEU A 180 -7.23 17.19 -16.12
N ASN A 181 -7.64 17.84 -15.03
CA ASN A 181 -6.76 18.10 -13.89
C ASN A 181 -6.75 16.97 -12.85
N LEU A 182 -7.72 16.05 -12.85
CA LEU A 182 -7.81 15.00 -11.82
C LEU A 182 -7.85 13.57 -12.37
N PHE A 183 -8.27 13.34 -13.62
CA PHE A 183 -8.60 11.99 -14.11
C PHE A 183 -7.92 11.61 -15.42
N ARG A 184 -7.41 12.57 -16.20
CA ARG A 184 -6.77 12.31 -17.49
C ARG A 184 -5.45 11.55 -17.30
N GLU A 185 -5.42 10.30 -17.71
CA GLU A 185 -4.20 9.52 -17.76
C GLU A 185 -3.34 9.88 -18.97
N VAL A 186 -2.05 10.09 -18.75
CA VAL A 186 -1.05 10.29 -19.79
C VAL A 186 -0.06 9.13 -19.71
N PRO A 187 0.07 8.30 -20.77
CA PRO A 187 1.00 7.19 -20.78
C PRO A 187 2.44 7.66 -20.56
N GLN A 188 3.21 6.89 -19.79
CA GLN A 188 4.63 7.13 -19.62
C GLN A 188 5.36 6.87 -20.96
N PRO A 189 6.30 7.73 -21.38
CA PRO A 189 7.14 7.45 -22.52
C PRO A 189 7.93 6.14 -22.34
N PRO A 190 8.12 5.34 -23.40
CA PRO A 190 8.84 4.08 -23.29
C PRO A 190 10.29 4.29 -22.87
N MET A 191 10.73 3.52 -21.88
CA MET A 191 12.12 3.53 -21.41
C MET A 191 13.04 2.80 -22.39
N GLN A 192 14.20 3.40 -22.67
CA GLN A 192 15.16 2.91 -23.67
C GLN A 192 15.84 1.60 -23.24
N SER A 193 16.20 1.47 -21.96
CA SER A 193 16.89 0.29 -21.42
C SER A 193 16.10 -0.35 -20.28
N ASN A 194 16.35 -1.63 -20.00
CA ASN A 194 15.75 -2.32 -18.85
C ASN A 194 16.28 -1.76 -17.52
N VAL A 195 17.50 -1.25 -17.50
CA VAL A 195 18.08 -0.61 -16.31
C VAL A 195 17.35 0.71 -16.02
N ASP A 196 17.13 1.55 -17.02
CA ASP A 196 16.38 2.81 -16.83
C ASP A 196 14.92 2.54 -16.49
N HIS A 197 14.34 1.51 -17.11
CA HIS A 197 13.01 1.05 -16.76
C HIS A 197 12.94 0.63 -15.30
N PHE A 198 13.86 -0.21 -14.83
CA PHE A 198 13.93 -0.61 -13.42
C PHE A 198 14.04 0.61 -12.49
N LYS A 199 14.87 1.59 -12.85
CA LYS A 199 15.12 2.78 -12.03
C LYS A 199 13.96 3.78 -12.00
N TYR A 200 13.27 4.00 -13.13
CA TYR A 200 12.39 5.16 -13.31
C TYR A 200 11.00 4.86 -13.93
N ALA A 201 10.68 3.62 -14.26
CA ALA A 201 9.34 3.26 -14.72
C ALA A 201 8.36 3.08 -13.56
N ALA A 202 7.12 3.49 -13.79
CA ALA A 202 6.00 3.27 -12.88
C ALA A 202 5.65 1.77 -12.84
N ILE A 203 5.43 1.22 -11.65
CA ILE A 203 4.92 -0.16 -11.48
C ILE A 203 3.41 -0.19 -11.28
N GLY A 204 2.83 0.96 -10.95
CA GLY A 204 1.42 1.18 -10.91
C GLY A 204 0.83 1.23 -9.49
N LEU A 205 0.96 2.36 -8.81
CA LEU A 205 0.42 2.52 -7.44
C LEU A 205 -0.97 3.16 -7.40
N GLY A 206 -1.72 2.85 -6.33
CA GLY A 206 -2.99 3.51 -6.03
C GLY A 206 -2.80 5.01 -5.73
N PRO A 207 -3.85 5.84 -5.83
CA PRO A 207 -3.76 7.28 -5.58
C PRO A 207 -3.23 7.62 -4.19
N ASP A 208 -3.60 6.86 -3.16
CA ASP A 208 -3.16 7.08 -1.78
C ASP A 208 -1.65 6.86 -1.55
N ALA A 209 -0.97 6.19 -2.49
CA ALA A 209 0.46 5.87 -2.42
C ALA A 209 1.33 6.72 -3.37
N ARG A 210 0.72 7.71 -4.04
CA ARG A 210 1.40 8.66 -4.94
C ARG A 210 1.45 10.03 -4.28
N ILE A 211 2.54 10.76 -4.54
CA ILE A 211 2.70 12.14 -4.06
C ILE A 211 2.66 13.06 -5.28
N PRO A 212 1.86 14.14 -5.32
CA PRO A 212 1.93 15.10 -6.42
C PRO A 212 3.36 15.62 -6.58
N LEU A 213 3.87 15.64 -7.81
CA LEU A 213 5.27 15.93 -8.12
C LEU A 213 5.67 17.29 -7.56
N TYR A 214 4.85 18.33 -7.75
CA TYR A 214 5.18 19.67 -7.28
C TYR A 214 5.20 19.76 -5.76
N VAL A 215 4.31 19.02 -5.07
CA VAL A 215 4.35 18.93 -3.61
C VAL A 215 5.67 18.27 -3.21
N PHE A 216 5.96 17.08 -3.74
CA PHE A 216 7.22 16.37 -3.47
C PHE A 216 8.44 17.28 -3.68
N SER A 217 8.56 17.98 -4.80
CA SER A 217 9.72 18.83 -5.08
C SER A 217 9.97 19.92 -4.02
N VAL A 218 8.92 20.51 -3.45
CA VAL A 218 9.06 21.66 -2.54
C VAL A 218 9.14 21.28 -1.06
N LEU A 219 8.71 20.08 -0.66
CA LEU A 219 8.68 19.68 0.75
C LEU A 219 10.03 19.81 1.48
N PRO A 220 11.19 19.45 0.91
CA PRO A 220 12.48 19.62 1.59
C PRO A 220 12.79 21.08 1.94
N GLN A 221 12.34 22.03 1.12
CA GLN A 221 12.48 23.47 1.39
C GLN A 221 11.44 23.93 2.41
N VAL A 222 10.17 23.60 2.21
CA VAL A 222 9.04 24.03 3.06
C VAL A 222 9.21 23.54 4.51
N CYS A 223 9.78 22.36 4.67
CA CYS A 223 9.96 21.69 5.96
C CYS A 223 11.43 21.48 6.32
N ALA A 224 12.33 22.34 5.86
CA ALA A 224 13.78 22.24 6.09
C ALA A 224 14.15 22.05 7.57
N GLN A 225 13.42 22.70 8.49
CA GLN A 225 13.59 22.58 9.94
C GLN A 225 13.32 21.17 10.51
N ARG A 226 12.67 20.30 9.74
CA ARG A 226 12.36 18.90 10.12
C ARG A 226 13.32 17.89 9.49
N MET A 227 14.26 18.34 8.66
CA MET A 227 15.21 17.45 8.02
C MET A 227 16.07 16.75 9.10
N PRO A 228 16.27 15.43 9.01
CA PRO A 228 16.95 14.67 10.07
C PRO A 228 18.46 15.00 10.15
N ARG A 229 19.03 15.61 9.11
CA ARG A 229 20.44 16.03 9.05
C ARG A 229 20.55 17.36 8.32
N MET A 230 21.69 18.04 8.51
CA MET A 230 22.04 19.27 7.78
C MET A 230 22.05 18.99 6.26
N GLY A 231 21.09 19.56 5.55
CA GLY A 231 20.87 19.35 4.13
C GLY A 231 19.43 19.67 3.74
N THR A 232 19.20 20.05 2.48
CA THR A 232 17.89 20.49 1.98
C THR A 232 17.31 19.56 0.91
N GLY A 233 17.88 18.36 0.73
CA GLY A 233 17.52 17.44 -0.35
C GLY A 233 17.17 16.03 0.12
N TRP A 234 16.57 15.26 -0.79
CA TRP A 234 16.11 13.89 -0.52
C TRP A 234 17.24 12.91 -0.19
N GLN A 235 18.48 13.20 -0.56
CA GLN A 235 19.69 12.44 -0.20
C GLN A 235 19.87 12.31 1.33
N THR A 236 19.27 13.21 2.10
CA THR A 236 19.24 13.17 3.58
C THR A 236 18.51 11.92 4.11
N PHE A 237 17.65 11.30 3.30
CA PHE A 237 17.00 10.02 3.61
C PHE A 237 17.60 8.84 2.84
N GLY A 238 18.74 9.03 2.18
CA GLY A 238 19.42 7.96 1.43
C GLY A 238 18.95 7.77 -0.02
N PHE A 239 18.11 8.67 -0.55
CA PHE A 239 17.76 8.65 -1.97
C PHE A 239 19.00 8.86 -2.85
N ILE A 240 19.07 8.11 -3.94
CA ILE A 240 20.21 8.05 -4.84
C ILE A 240 19.90 8.86 -6.10
N TYR A 241 20.80 9.75 -6.49
CA TYR A 241 20.69 10.51 -7.73
C TYR A 241 21.84 10.13 -8.67
N GLU A 242 21.56 10.18 -9.97
CA GLU A 242 22.57 10.10 -11.03
C GLU A 242 22.31 11.20 -12.07
N GLY A 243 23.34 11.51 -12.87
CA GLY A 243 23.25 12.58 -13.86
C GLY A 243 22.19 12.31 -14.94
N GLY A 244 21.49 13.36 -15.38
CA GLY A 244 20.52 13.28 -16.47
C GLY A 244 19.06 13.01 -16.04
N HIS A 245 18.81 12.83 -14.74
CA HIS A 245 17.47 12.59 -14.20
C HIS A 245 17.10 13.63 -13.12
N ASP A 246 15.83 13.99 -13.06
CA ASP A 246 15.30 14.97 -12.12
C ASP A 246 14.65 14.34 -10.87
N LEU A 247 14.43 13.04 -10.90
CA LEU A 247 14.01 12.23 -9.76
C LEU A 247 15.15 11.31 -9.31
N PRO A 248 15.19 10.96 -8.00
CA PRO A 248 16.09 9.93 -7.53
C PRO A 248 15.71 8.56 -8.11
N ILE A 249 16.70 7.68 -8.22
CA ILE A 249 16.49 6.27 -8.56
C ILE A 249 15.47 5.67 -7.59
N GLY A 250 14.47 4.98 -8.14
CA GLY A 250 13.41 4.39 -7.35
C GLY A 250 12.10 5.17 -7.34
N LEU A 251 12.08 6.40 -7.87
CA LEU A 251 10.87 7.20 -8.02
C LEU A 251 10.53 7.39 -9.50
N ALA A 252 9.32 6.98 -9.87
CA ALA A 252 8.79 7.11 -11.22
C ALA A 252 7.80 8.27 -11.32
N LYS A 253 7.78 8.94 -12.47
CA LYS A 253 6.73 9.90 -12.80
C LYS A 253 5.50 9.17 -13.33
N ARG A 254 4.33 9.51 -12.78
CA ARG A 254 3.04 9.07 -13.29
C ARG A 254 2.08 10.24 -13.38
N GLN A 255 1.39 10.39 -14.51
CA GLN A 255 0.46 11.50 -14.72
C GLN A 255 -0.97 10.98 -14.90
N ILE A 256 -1.79 11.24 -13.89
CA ILE A 256 -3.24 11.02 -13.90
C ILE A 256 -3.87 12.29 -13.34
N GLY A 257 -4.42 13.11 -14.23
CA GLY A 257 -4.78 14.49 -13.94
C GLY A 257 -3.55 15.38 -13.84
N TYR A 258 -2.85 15.28 -12.71
CA TYR A 258 -1.64 16.02 -12.37
C TYR A 258 -0.40 15.10 -12.33
N PRO A 259 0.81 15.65 -12.50
CA PRO A 259 2.04 14.87 -12.36
C PRO A 259 2.23 14.43 -10.91
N SER A 260 2.54 13.16 -10.72
CA SER A 260 2.81 12.54 -9.41
C SER A 260 4.08 11.70 -9.45
N VAL A 261 4.69 11.49 -8.29
CA VAL A 261 5.76 10.53 -8.08
C VAL A 261 5.22 9.30 -7.38
N GLU A 262 5.68 8.13 -7.81
CA GLU A 262 5.38 6.85 -7.18
C GLU A 262 6.67 6.05 -6.98
N PRO A 263 6.88 5.41 -5.81
CA PRO A 263 8.00 4.51 -5.63
C PRO A 263 7.86 3.24 -6.47
N ASN A 264 8.98 2.76 -7.01
CA ASN A 264 9.09 1.47 -7.68
C ASN A 264 10.11 0.55 -6.97
N CYS A 265 10.38 -0.61 -7.55
CA CYS A 265 11.29 -1.62 -7.00
C CYS A 265 12.68 -1.06 -6.68
N ALA A 266 13.19 -0.15 -7.49
CA ALA A 266 14.56 0.37 -7.37
C ALA A 266 14.77 1.25 -6.14
N LEU A 267 13.71 1.76 -5.50
CA LEU A 267 13.83 2.54 -4.26
C LEU A 267 14.48 1.69 -3.15
N CYS A 268 13.97 0.47 -2.96
CA CYS A 268 14.46 -0.45 -1.94
C CYS A 268 15.60 -1.35 -2.43
N HIS A 269 15.75 -1.48 -3.75
CA HIS A 269 16.68 -2.39 -4.38
C HIS A 269 17.69 -1.69 -5.29
N THR A 270 18.17 -0.52 -4.89
CA THR A 270 19.37 0.09 -5.46
C THR A 270 20.29 0.50 -4.32
N GLY A 271 21.46 -0.10 -4.28
CA GLY A 271 22.53 0.26 -3.35
C GLY A 271 23.48 1.29 -3.96
N GLN A 272 24.41 1.78 -3.15
CA GLN A 272 25.56 2.52 -3.64
C GLN A 272 26.77 2.32 -2.74
N TYR A 273 27.96 2.46 -3.29
CA TYR A 273 29.21 2.43 -2.53
C TYR A 273 30.19 3.51 -3.02
N ARG A 274 31.16 3.83 -2.18
CA ARG A 274 32.34 4.64 -2.46
C ARG A 274 33.57 3.88 -2.02
N LYS A 275 34.67 3.98 -2.79
CA LYS A 275 35.93 3.34 -2.42
C LYS A 275 36.66 4.11 -1.32
N SER A 276 36.48 5.42 -1.28
CA SER A 276 36.95 6.33 -0.24
C SER A 276 35.90 7.39 0.05
N ALA A 277 36.07 8.15 1.15
CA ALA A 277 35.13 9.22 1.51
C ALA A 277 35.08 10.37 0.49
N ASP A 278 36.07 10.48 -0.38
CA ASP A 278 36.22 11.53 -1.40
C ASP A 278 35.68 11.15 -2.78
N ASP A 279 35.39 9.85 -3.00
CA ASP A 279 34.91 9.39 -4.29
C ASP A 279 33.43 9.74 -4.51
N VAL A 280 33.04 9.80 -5.78
CA VAL A 280 31.62 9.87 -6.18
C VAL A 280 30.95 8.52 -5.87
N PRO A 281 29.75 8.50 -5.23
CA PRO A 281 28.99 7.27 -5.04
C PRO A 281 28.69 6.56 -6.36
N VAL A 282 28.90 5.25 -6.38
CA VAL A 282 28.57 4.38 -7.51
C VAL A 282 27.24 3.69 -7.22
N PRO A 283 26.14 4.06 -7.91
CA PRO A 283 24.86 3.37 -7.78
C PRO A 283 24.96 1.97 -8.38
N VAL A 284 24.37 0.99 -7.69
CA VAL A 284 24.31 -0.40 -8.11
C VAL A 284 22.85 -0.85 -8.12
N PRO A 285 22.21 -0.92 -9.31
CA PRO A 285 20.88 -1.48 -9.46
C PRO A 285 20.81 -2.89 -8.88
N THR A 286 19.65 -3.26 -8.33
CA THR A 286 19.33 -4.58 -7.75
C THR A 286 20.09 -4.96 -6.47
N ALA A 287 21.01 -4.11 -6.00
CA ALA A 287 21.66 -4.25 -4.70
C ALA A 287 20.75 -3.79 -3.54
N PRO A 288 21.00 -4.23 -2.29
CA PRO A 288 20.37 -3.68 -1.10
C PRO A 288 20.52 -2.15 -1.01
N ALA A 289 19.42 -1.43 -0.77
CA ALA A 289 19.47 0.01 -0.53
C ALA A 289 19.95 0.36 0.90
N ALA A 290 21.19 -0.01 1.24
CA ALA A 290 21.76 0.07 2.59
C ALA A 290 21.74 1.48 3.24
N LEU A 291 21.53 2.53 2.46
CA LEU A 291 21.47 3.92 2.94
C LEU A 291 20.05 4.49 3.05
N LEU A 292 19.04 3.84 2.48
CA LEU A 292 17.66 4.33 2.48
C LEU A 292 17.08 4.28 3.89
N ASP A 293 16.70 5.43 4.44
CA ASP A 293 15.99 5.55 5.71
C ASP A 293 14.51 5.87 5.44
N LEU A 294 13.75 4.81 5.12
CA LEU A 294 12.36 4.92 4.70
C LEU A 294 11.45 5.40 5.85
N GLU A 295 11.71 4.93 7.07
CA GLU A 295 10.97 5.35 8.26
C GLU A 295 11.17 6.85 8.53
N SER A 296 12.42 7.34 8.49
CA SER A 296 12.69 8.77 8.66
C SER A 296 12.02 9.62 7.57
N PHE A 297 12.03 9.15 6.32
CA PHE A 297 11.33 9.82 5.21
C PHE A 297 9.82 9.90 5.46
N GLN A 298 9.18 8.80 5.86
CA GLN A 298 7.74 8.77 6.17
C GLN A 298 7.40 9.78 7.29
N TRP A 299 8.13 9.74 8.40
CA TRP A 299 7.87 10.62 9.53
C TRP A 299 8.19 12.09 9.24
N PHE A 300 9.11 12.38 8.32
CA PHE A 300 9.30 13.74 7.79
C PHE A 300 8.04 14.23 7.06
N LEU A 301 7.47 13.42 6.15
CA LEU A 301 6.25 13.79 5.42
C LEU A 301 5.08 14.04 6.38
N TYR A 302 4.88 13.14 7.35
CA TYR A 302 3.80 13.27 8.35
C TYR A 302 3.98 14.51 9.22
N GLY A 303 5.19 14.72 9.75
CA GLY A 303 5.51 15.90 10.55
C GLY A 303 5.34 17.20 9.78
N CYS A 304 5.67 17.20 8.49
CA CYS A 304 5.45 18.34 7.61
C CYS A 304 3.95 18.63 7.41
N ALA A 305 3.15 17.60 7.14
CA ALA A 305 1.70 17.70 6.97
C ALA A 305 0.96 18.20 8.24
N GLY A 306 1.53 17.95 9.41
CA GLY A 306 1.01 18.40 10.70
C GLY A 306 1.14 19.92 10.96
N ASP A 307 1.84 20.67 10.10
CA ASP A 307 1.88 22.14 10.19
C ASP A 307 0.49 22.73 9.85
N PRO A 308 -0.12 23.54 10.75
CA PRO A 308 -1.43 24.17 10.48
C PRO A 308 -1.46 25.00 9.19
N ASP A 309 -0.31 25.56 8.79
CA ASP A 309 -0.14 26.39 7.60
C ASP A 309 0.47 25.64 6.40
N PHE A 310 0.57 24.30 6.48
CA PHE A 310 1.15 23.45 5.43
C PHE A 310 0.64 23.81 4.03
N LYS A 311 -0.68 23.97 3.87
CA LYS A 311 -1.31 24.22 2.57
C LYS A 311 -0.82 25.52 1.92
N ASN A 312 -0.75 26.61 2.69
CA ASN A 312 -0.31 27.90 2.15
C ASN A 312 1.18 27.85 1.84
N LYS A 313 2.01 27.37 2.76
CA LYS A 313 3.46 27.25 2.55
C LYS A 313 3.83 26.40 1.34
N VAL A 314 3.15 25.26 1.17
CA VAL A 314 3.36 24.39 0.01
C VAL A 314 2.89 25.08 -1.27
N MET A 315 1.72 25.71 -1.28
CA MET A 315 1.26 26.45 -2.46
C MET A 315 2.19 27.60 -2.84
N ASP A 316 2.62 28.40 -1.87
CA ASP A 316 3.53 29.53 -2.10
C ASP A 316 4.88 29.04 -2.65
N ALA A 317 5.40 27.93 -2.13
CA ALA A 317 6.62 27.32 -2.65
C ALA A 317 6.42 26.73 -4.06
N ILE A 318 5.29 26.09 -4.35
CA ILE A 318 4.98 25.59 -5.70
C ILE A 318 4.96 26.76 -6.71
N GLU A 319 4.30 27.85 -6.37
CA GLU A 319 4.18 29.03 -7.26
C GLU A 319 5.51 29.77 -7.48
N GLN A 320 6.52 29.55 -6.63
CA GLN A 320 7.87 30.07 -6.83
C GLN A 320 8.70 29.25 -7.83
N HIS A 321 8.39 27.95 -7.98
CA HIS A 321 9.17 27.01 -8.79
C HIS A 321 8.46 26.54 -10.06
N TYR A 322 7.13 26.68 -10.12
CA TYR A 322 6.29 26.19 -11.20
C TYR A 322 5.27 27.26 -11.64
N ASP A 323 5.13 27.42 -12.95
CA ASP A 323 4.14 28.31 -13.56
C ASP A 323 2.81 27.56 -13.77
N LEU A 324 1.90 27.68 -12.81
CA LEU A 324 0.58 27.04 -12.86
C LEU A 324 -0.43 27.93 -13.59
N GLY A 325 -1.20 27.34 -14.50
CA GLY A 325 -2.34 28.03 -15.10
C GLY A 325 -3.40 28.44 -14.05
N PRO A 326 -4.25 29.46 -14.33
CA PRO A 326 -5.23 29.95 -13.35
C PRO A 326 -6.17 28.87 -12.81
N ILE A 327 -6.58 27.92 -13.67
CA ILE A 327 -7.48 26.81 -13.29
C ILE A 327 -6.71 25.73 -12.54
N GLU A 328 -5.54 25.33 -13.03
CA GLU A 328 -4.65 24.36 -12.37
C GLU A 328 -4.32 24.79 -10.94
N LYS A 329 -4.03 26.08 -10.74
CA LYS A 329 -3.81 26.68 -9.42
C LYS A 329 -5.00 26.49 -8.48
N LEU A 330 -6.24 26.59 -8.98
CA LEU A 330 -7.44 26.30 -8.17
C LEU A 330 -7.49 24.83 -7.76
N PHE A 331 -7.20 23.90 -8.67
CA PHE A 331 -7.15 22.47 -8.36
C PHE A 331 -6.06 22.18 -7.32
N TYR A 332 -4.86 22.74 -7.47
CA TYR A 332 -3.79 22.56 -6.49
C TYR A 332 -4.16 23.11 -5.12
N ARG A 333 -4.66 24.35 -5.06
CA ARG A 333 -4.96 25.04 -3.81
C ARG A 333 -6.12 24.42 -3.03
N PHE A 334 -7.17 24.00 -3.73
CA PHE A 334 -8.41 23.58 -3.08
C PHE A 334 -8.64 22.06 -3.06
N LEU A 335 -7.95 21.29 -3.90
CA LEU A 335 -8.15 19.84 -3.97
C LEU A 335 -6.85 19.06 -3.75
N ILE A 336 -5.80 19.27 -4.57
CA ILE A 336 -4.62 18.39 -4.59
C ILE A 336 -3.77 18.55 -3.32
N VAL A 337 -3.39 19.77 -2.94
CA VAL A 337 -2.58 20.00 -1.73
C VAL A 337 -3.34 19.63 -0.45
N PRO A 338 -4.63 20.01 -0.28
CA PRO A 338 -5.42 19.56 0.86
C PRO A 338 -5.59 18.04 0.93
N ALA A 339 -5.85 17.37 -0.19
CA ALA A 339 -5.96 15.91 -0.22
C ALA A 339 -4.63 15.23 0.14
N THR A 340 -3.51 15.78 -0.33
CA THR A 340 -2.16 15.29 0.02
C THR A 340 -1.88 15.43 1.52
N GLN A 341 -2.23 16.57 2.11
CA GLN A 341 -2.11 16.78 3.56
C GLN A 341 -2.94 15.73 4.32
N GLN A 342 -4.20 15.53 3.92
CA GLN A 342 -5.08 14.54 4.56
C GLN A 342 -4.55 13.11 4.41
N ALA A 343 -3.99 12.76 3.25
CA ALA A 343 -3.39 11.45 3.02
C ALA A 343 -2.19 11.21 3.95
N PHE A 344 -1.29 12.19 4.10
CA PHE A 344 -0.17 12.10 5.04
C PHE A 344 -0.64 11.96 6.49
N LEU A 345 -1.63 12.75 6.93
CA LEU A 345 -2.18 12.66 8.29
C LEU A 345 -2.94 11.35 8.54
N LYS A 346 -3.57 10.78 7.52
CA LYS A 346 -4.19 9.45 7.59
C LYS A 346 -3.13 8.37 7.75
N GLN A 347 -2.08 8.41 6.94
CA GLN A 347 -0.95 7.48 7.03
C GLN A 347 -0.24 7.60 8.38
N GLU A 348 -0.03 8.81 8.90
CA GLU A 348 0.54 9.03 10.23
C GLU A 348 -0.16 8.20 11.32
N LYS A 349 -1.50 8.19 11.31
CA LYS A 349 -2.30 7.40 12.25
C LYS A 349 -2.17 5.90 11.99
N GLN A 350 -2.16 5.48 10.73
CA GLN A 350 -2.04 4.07 10.33
C GLN A 350 -0.66 3.47 10.69
N TYR A 351 0.39 4.30 10.69
CA TYR A 351 1.77 3.90 10.96
C TYR A 351 2.24 4.25 12.38
N ALA A 352 1.36 4.76 13.25
CA ALA A 352 1.70 5.14 14.62
C ALA A 352 2.33 4.00 15.45
N TRP A 353 2.05 2.74 15.11
CA TRP A 353 2.65 1.55 15.72
C TRP A 353 4.18 1.50 15.57
N GLN A 354 4.76 2.13 14.53
CA GLN A 354 6.22 2.18 14.34
C GLN A 354 6.92 2.88 15.51
N LYS A 355 6.30 3.91 16.09
CA LYS A 355 6.84 4.64 17.26
C LYS A 355 6.94 3.77 18.52
N LEU A 356 6.27 2.62 18.54
CA LEU A 356 6.28 1.66 19.64
C LEU A 356 7.32 0.54 19.44
N ARG A 357 8.10 0.60 18.35
CA ARG A 357 9.16 -0.37 18.02
C ARG A 357 10.52 0.33 17.97
N PRO A 358 11.62 -0.43 18.03
CA PRO A 358 12.94 0.11 17.73
C PRO A 358 12.98 0.74 16.34
N LEU A 359 13.69 1.86 16.22
CA LEU A 359 13.88 2.54 14.93
C LEU A 359 14.48 1.58 13.89
N GLN A 360 13.94 1.64 12.68
CA GLN A 360 14.34 0.76 11.59
C GLN A 360 15.71 1.15 11.07
N GLY A 361 15.93 2.46 10.87
CA GLY A 361 17.20 3.02 10.41
C GLY A 361 17.53 2.67 8.94
N PRO A 362 18.71 3.12 8.45
CA PRO A 362 19.07 3.03 7.04
C PRO A 362 19.23 1.59 6.57
N GLY A 363 18.65 1.24 5.41
CA GLY A 363 18.75 -0.07 4.76
C GLY A 363 17.78 -1.13 5.27
N ARG A 364 16.84 -0.75 6.13
CA ARG A 364 15.90 -1.67 6.77
C ARG A 364 14.46 -1.21 6.63
N THR A 365 13.55 -2.17 6.60
CA THR A 365 12.10 -1.91 6.66
C THR A 365 11.36 -3.02 7.39
N ASP A 366 10.25 -2.70 8.04
CA ASP A 366 9.26 -3.70 8.47
C ASP A 366 8.47 -4.21 7.25
N THR A 367 8.57 -5.51 6.96
CA THR A 367 8.06 -6.07 5.71
C THR A 367 6.59 -6.47 5.74
N PHE A 368 6.02 -6.76 6.91
CA PHE A 368 4.69 -7.40 6.97
C PHE A 368 3.72 -6.72 7.93
N ASN A 369 4.16 -5.95 8.92
CA ASN A 369 3.23 -5.16 9.73
C ASN A 369 2.43 -4.14 8.91
N PRO A 370 3.01 -3.42 7.92
CA PRO A 370 2.22 -2.59 7.02
C PRO A 370 1.11 -3.37 6.32
N THR A 371 1.42 -4.56 5.77
CA THR A 371 0.42 -5.39 5.10
C THR A 371 -0.63 -5.94 6.06
N LYS A 372 -0.23 -6.43 7.24
CA LYS A 372 -1.15 -6.90 8.28
C LYS A 372 -2.13 -5.79 8.68
N ILE A 373 -1.61 -4.64 9.10
CA ILE A 373 -2.40 -3.59 9.74
C ILE A 373 -3.15 -2.76 8.70
N VAL A 374 -2.46 -2.29 7.65
CA VAL A 374 -3.02 -1.31 6.71
C VAL A 374 -3.84 -1.98 5.61
N ILE A 375 -3.41 -3.13 5.10
CA ILE A 375 -4.08 -3.81 3.98
C ILE A 375 -5.12 -4.82 4.47
N PHE A 376 -4.76 -5.70 5.41
CA PHE A 376 -5.64 -6.75 5.90
C PHE A 376 -6.41 -6.39 7.17
N GLY A 377 -6.15 -5.24 7.79
CA GLY A 377 -6.91 -4.73 8.93
C GLY A 377 -6.71 -5.53 10.22
N PHE A 378 -5.56 -6.18 10.39
CA PHE A 378 -5.22 -6.83 11.66
C PHE A 378 -5.06 -5.78 12.77
N PRO A 379 -5.40 -6.13 14.02
CA PRO A 379 -4.95 -5.33 15.17
C PRO A 379 -3.43 -5.33 15.26
N ASP A 380 -2.86 -4.29 15.87
CA ASP A 380 -1.44 -4.29 16.22
C ASP A 380 -1.17 -5.40 17.26
N ASP A 381 -0.40 -6.41 16.86
CA ASP A 381 -0.02 -7.57 17.65
C ASP A 381 1.32 -7.40 18.38
N SER A 382 1.87 -6.19 18.41
CA SER A 382 3.16 -5.87 19.03
C SER A 382 4.39 -6.52 18.37
N THR A 383 4.24 -7.21 17.24
CA THR A 383 5.36 -7.88 16.58
C THR A 383 6.30 -6.89 15.88
N ILE A 384 7.53 -7.33 15.59
CA ILE A 384 8.56 -6.57 14.89
C ILE A 384 8.94 -7.35 13.63
N GLY A 385 8.68 -6.78 12.46
CA GLY A 385 8.98 -7.39 11.15
C GLY A 385 10.18 -6.75 10.45
N THR A 386 10.99 -5.96 11.16
CA THR A 386 12.09 -5.20 10.57
C THR A 386 13.23 -6.10 10.11
N VAL A 387 13.60 -5.96 8.83
CA VAL A 387 14.70 -6.70 8.17
C VAL A 387 15.51 -5.76 7.30
N ASP A 388 16.71 -6.22 6.95
CA ASP A 388 17.53 -5.59 5.91
C ASP A 388 16.89 -5.79 4.53
N LEU A 389 17.01 -4.77 3.68
CA LEU A 389 16.53 -4.83 2.30
C LEU A 389 17.37 -5.83 1.49
N PRO A 390 16.78 -6.85 0.85
CA PRO A 390 17.57 -7.87 0.17
C PRO A 390 18.03 -7.40 -1.22
N GLN A 391 19.00 -8.11 -1.77
CA GLN A 391 19.34 -8.05 -3.19
C GLN A 391 18.24 -8.73 -4.03
N ILE A 392 18.07 -8.30 -5.29
CA ILE A 392 17.12 -8.91 -6.24
C ILE A 392 17.73 -9.26 -7.61
N TRP A 393 19.06 -9.32 -7.73
CA TRP A 393 19.73 -9.86 -8.92
C TRP A 393 19.55 -11.38 -9.04
N ASN A 394 19.81 -11.88 -10.24
CA ASN A 394 20.01 -13.29 -10.54
C ASN A 394 18.84 -14.16 -10.06
N GLN A 395 17.62 -13.79 -10.44
CA GLN A 395 16.41 -14.43 -9.91
C GLN A 395 16.11 -15.79 -10.55
N LYS A 396 16.65 -16.12 -11.72
CA LYS A 396 16.37 -17.38 -12.42
C LYS A 396 16.65 -18.62 -11.57
N PRO A 397 17.84 -18.79 -10.96
CA PRO A 397 18.09 -19.96 -10.10
C PRO A 397 17.31 -19.94 -8.77
N ARG A 398 16.52 -18.89 -8.50
CA ARG A 398 15.70 -18.74 -7.29
C ARG A 398 14.24 -19.14 -7.48
N GLU A 399 13.79 -19.38 -8.72
CA GLU A 399 12.40 -19.76 -9.02
C GLU A 399 11.97 -21.04 -8.29
N SER A 400 12.91 -21.93 -7.96
CA SER A 400 12.65 -23.20 -7.24
C SER A 400 12.91 -23.15 -5.73
N LEU A 401 13.20 -21.96 -5.18
CA LEU A 401 13.61 -21.79 -3.78
C LEU A 401 12.49 -21.21 -2.92
N TYR A 402 12.59 -21.36 -1.60
CA TYR A 402 11.80 -20.56 -0.68
C TYR A 402 12.41 -19.17 -0.51
N LEU A 403 11.61 -18.17 -0.88
CA LEU A 403 11.89 -16.76 -0.99
C LEU A 403 11.57 -16.01 0.31
N HIS A 404 11.96 -14.73 0.35
CA HIS A 404 12.08 -13.91 1.56
C HIS A 404 13.08 -14.48 2.57
N TRP A 405 13.43 -13.68 3.57
CA TRP A 405 14.38 -14.07 4.63
C TRP A 405 13.93 -15.33 5.37
N ASP A 406 12.63 -15.48 5.61
CA ASP A 406 12.02 -16.57 6.37
C ASP A 406 11.56 -17.76 5.51
N GLY A 407 11.77 -17.75 4.20
CA GLY A 407 11.37 -18.87 3.33
C GLY A 407 9.86 -19.10 3.28
N ASN A 408 9.08 -18.01 3.38
CA ASN A 408 7.65 -18.04 3.59
C ASN A 408 6.82 -18.12 2.31
N ASN A 409 7.46 -18.11 1.13
CA ASN A 409 6.80 -18.18 -0.17
C ASN A 409 7.74 -18.84 -1.18
N ASN A 410 7.24 -19.68 -2.09
CA ASN A 410 8.03 -20.33 -3.14
C ASN A 410 7.53 -20.04 -4.57
N ASP A 411 6.76 -18.97 -4.75
CA ASP A 411 6.32 -18.49 -6.05
C ASP A 411 6.83 -17.06 -6.27
N ILE A 412 7.71 -16.89 -7.26
CA ILE A 412 8.34 -15.60 -7.51
C ILE A 412 7.35 -14.53 -8.00
N HIS A 413 6.30 -14.93 -8.73
CA HIS A 413 5.29 -14.00 -9.21
C HIS A 413 4.44 -13.49 -8.06
N GLU A 414 3.95 -14.41 -7.21
CA GLU A 414 3.19 -14.05 -6.01
C GLU A 414 3.99 -13.14 -5.09
N ARG A 415 5.25 -13.51 -4.80
CA ARG A 415 6.17 -12.70 -3.98
C ARG A 415 6.30 -11.28 -4.52
N ASN A 416 6.50 -11.14 -5.83
CA ASN A 416 6.70 -9.83 -6.45
C ASN A 416 5.44 -8.97 -6.34
N TYR A 417 4.27 -9.51 -6.65
CA TYR A 417 3.01 -8.75 -6.52
C TYR A 417 2.68 -8.42 -5.06
N ALA A 418 2.98 -9.30 -4.11
CA ALA A 418 2.81 -9.01 -2.70
C ALA A 418 3.74 -7.88 -2.22
N ALA A 419 4.97 -7.83 -2.71
CA ALA A 419 5.89 -6.71 -2.44
C ALA A 419 5.38 -5.40 -3.06
N ALA A 420 4.85 -5.44 -4.28
CA ALA A 420 4.21 -4.28 -4.91
C ALA A 420 2.97 -3.82 -4.11
N MET A 421 2.19 -4.76 -3.58
CA MET A 421 1.04 -4.48 -2.72
C MET A 421 1.45 -3.71 -1.47
N ALA A 422 2.54 -4.13 -0.82
CA ALA A 422 3.04 -3.53 0.41
C ALA A 422 3.45 -2.06 0.24
N VAL A 423 3.87 -1.65 -0.96
CA VAL A 423 4.19 -0.25 -1.29
C VAL A 423 3.02 0.54 -1.88
N GLY A 424 1.84 -0.09 -2.04
CA GLY A 424 0.60 0.59 -2.40
C GLY A 424 0.05 0.28 -3.81
N ALA A 425 0.56 -0.75 -4.50
CA ALA A 425 -0.04 -1.24 -5.73
C ALA A 425 -1.35 -1.99 -5.41
N THR A 426 -2.37 -1.80 -6.26
CA THR A 426 -3.63 -2.52 -6.18
C THR A 426 -3.86 -3.32 -7.46
N PRO A 427 -4.77 -4.31 -7.45
CA PRO A 427 -5.11 -5.05 -8.68
C PRO A 427 -5.58 -4.14 -9.82
N GLN A 428 -6.13 -2.96 -9.52
CA GLN A 428 -6.62 -2.00 -10.50
C GLN A 428 -5.56 -0.98 -10.94
N SER A 429 -4.54 -0.72 -10.12
CA SER A 429 -3.55 0.34 -10.38
C SER A 429 -2.27 -0.15 -11.02
N VAL A 430 -1.91 -1.41 -10.77
CA VAL A 430 -0.66 -2.03 -11.22
C VAL A 430 -0.57 -1.99 -12.74
N LEU A 431 0.63 -1.89 -13.27
CA LEU A 431 0.92 -1.90 -14.70
C LEU A 431 1.62 -3.22 -15.06
N PRO A 432 0.89 -4.29 -15.44
CA PRO A 432 1.48 -5.61 -15.61
C PRO A 432 2.60 -5.67 -16.65
N ALA A 433 2.51 -4.89 -17.74
CA ALA A 433 3.54 -4.87 -18.77
C ALA A 433 4.88 -4.28 -18.25
N GLU A 434 4.81 -3.16 -17.53
CA GLU A 434 5.98 -2.52 -16.90
C GLU A 434 6.55 -3.44 -15.82
N PHE A 435 5.67 -4.02 -14.99
CA PHE A 435 6.05 -4.95 -13.94
C PHE A 435 6.79 -6.18 -14.48
N THR A 436 6.22 -6.84 -15.51
CA THR A 436 6.81 -8.02 -16.16
C THR A 436 8.16 -7.69 -16.79
N ARG A 437 8.30 -6.54 -17.45
CA ARG A 437 9.58 -6.13 -18.07
C ARG A 437 10.70 -6.03 -17.04
N VAL A 438 10.40 -5.52 -15.84
CA VAL A 438 11.36 -5.51 -14.73
C VAL A 438 11.65 -6.93 -14.26
N THR A 439 10.63 -7.73 -13.96
CA THR A 439 10.84 -9.06 -13.38
C THR A 439 11.59 -10.00 -14.32
N ASP A 440 11.34 -9.92 -15.63
CA ASP A 440 12.02 -10.73 -16.64
C ASP A 440 13.51 -10.37 -16.74
N TRP A 441 13.84 -9.08 -16.65
CA TRP A 441 15.23 -8.63 -16.63
C TRP A 441 15.97 -9.13 -15.38
N LEU A 442 15.31 -9.10 -14.22
CA LEU A 442 15.88 -9.57 -12.94
C LEU A 442 16.21 -11.08 -12.94
N LEU A 443 15.56 -11.88 -13.80
CA LEU A 443 15.85 -13.32 -13.90
C LEU A 443 17.34 -13.56 -14.21
N THR A 444 17.92 -12.76 -15.10
CA THR A 444 19.28 -13.02 -15.62
C THR A 444 20.32 -11.96 -15.24
N HIS A 445 19.89 -10.80 -14.73
CA HIS A 445 20.81 -9.73 -14.33
C HIS A 445 21.73 -10.18 -13.18
N GLN A 446 23.05 -10.16 -13.38
CA GLN A 446 24.03 -10.66 -12.41
C GLN A 446 24.51 -9.55 -11.45
N PRO A 447 24.95 -9.91 -10.23
CA PRO A 447 25.64 -8.96 -9.35
C PRO A 447 26.92 -8.40 -9.98
N PRO A 448 27.36 -7.21 -9.56
CA PRO A 448 28.66 -6.68 -9.98
C PRO A 448 29.81 -7.49 -9.37
N LYS A 449 30.90 -7.63 -10.15
CA LYS A 449 32.17 -8.17 -9.65
C LYS A 449 32.83 -7.23 -8.66
N TRP A 450 33.72 -7.79 -7.82
CA TRP A 450 34.55 -7.04 -6.89
C TRP A 450 35.33 -5.89 -7.57
N PRO A 451 35.11 -4.62 -7.17
CA PRO A 451 35.68 -3.45 -7.85
C PRO A 451 36.95 -2.88 -7.18
N PHE A 452 37.48 -3.51 -6.12
CA PHE A 452 38.60 -2.97 -5.32
C PHE A 452 39.97 -3.56 -5.69
N GLY A 453 40.16 -3.97 -6.94
CA GLY A 453 41.44 -4.47 -7.46
C GLY A 453 41.53 -6.00 -7.50
N GLY A 454 42.74 -6.50 -7.76
CA GLY A 454 43.02 -7.93 -7.83
C GLY A 454 42.92 -8.62 -6.48
N LEU A 455 42.48 -9.88 -6.49
CA LEU A 455 42.41 -10.74 -5.31
C LEU A 455 43.64 -11.65 -5.24
N ASP A 456 44.09 -11.98 -4.03
CA ASP A 456 45.16 -12.96 -3.81
C ASP A 456 44.67 -14.35 -4.21
N GLN A 457 45.12 -14.84 -5.37
CA GLN A 457 44.65 -16.11 -5.94
C GLN A 457 44.99 -17.32 -5.08
N VAL A 458 46.07 -17.25 -4.28
CA VAL A 458 46.44 -18.36 -3.38
C VAL A 458 45.46 -18.40 -2.20
N ARG A 459 45.11 -17.24 -1.65
CA ARG A 459 44.06 -17.13 -0.62
C ARG A 459 42.70 -17.56 -1.16
N VAL A 460 42.31 -17.10 -2.36
CA VAL A 460 41.07 -17.52 -3.02
C VAL A 460 41.00 -19.04 -3.17
N ALA A 461 42.09 -19.69 -3.57
CA ALA A 461 42.13 -21.14 -3.71
C ALA A 461 41.94 -21.87 -2.37
N ARG A 462 42.60 -21.42 -1.30
CA ARG A 462 42.42 -21.99 0.06
C ARG A 462 41.01 -21.71 0.60
N GLY A 463 40.52 -20.49 0.42
CA GLY A 463 39.19 -20.05 0.80
C GLY A 463 38.08 -20.84 0.10
N ARG A 464 38.28 -21.21 -1.18
CA ARG A 464 37.34 -22.07 -1.91
C ARG A 464 37.20 -23.44 -1.26
N THR A 465 38.30 -24.03 -0.79
CA THR A 465 38.26 -25.31 -0.06
C THR A 465 37.48 -25.17 1.24
N LEU A 466 37.75 -24.11 2.02
CA LEU A 466 37.02 -23.81 3.24
C LEU A 466 35.52 -23.58 2.98
N TRP A 467 35.18 -22.84 1.93
CA TRP A 467 33.80 -22.61 1.50
C TRP A 467 33.09 -23.92 1.17
N ALA A 468 33.72 -24.77 0.37
CA ALA A 468 33.15 -26.06 -0.03
C ALA A 468 32.86 -26.96 1.18
N GLN A 469 33.71 -26.92 2.21
CA GLN A 469 33.58 -27.73 3.42
C GLN A 469 32.54 -27.19 4.40
N ASN A 470 32.43 -25.86 4.54
CA ASN A 470 31.71 -25.25 5.66
C ASN A 470 30.44 -24.47 5.26
N CYS A 471 30.33 -24.02 4.01
CA CYS A 471 29.34 -23.01 3.62
C CYS A 471 28.49 -23.44 2.41
N ALA A 472 29.14 -24.04 1.41
CA ALA A 472 28.55 -24.38 0.13
C ALA A 472 27.26 -25.19 0.25
N GLY A 473 27.21 -26.15 1.18
CA GLY A 473 26.04 -27.02 1.37
C GLY A 473 24.72 -26.26 1.56
N CYS A 474 24.76 -25.09 2.21
CA CYS A 474 23.60 -24.23 2.47
C CYS A 474 23.47 -23.08 1.47
N HIS A 475 24.56 -22.62 0.87
CA HIS A 475 24.61 -21.32 0.16
C HIS A 475 24.89 -21.41 -1.35
N ASP A 476 25.38 -22.54 -1.87
CA ASP A 476 25.63 -22.68 -3.32
C ASP A 476 24.35 -23.07 -4.06
N PHE A 477 24.10 -22.42 -5.20
CA PHE A 477 23.00 -22.86 -6.08
C PHE A 477 23.09 -24.36 -6.40
N GLY A 478 21.93 -25.01 -6.40
CA GLY A 478 21.80 -26.43 -6.71
C GLY A 478 22.09 -27.38 -5.55
N LYS A 479 22.45 -26.89 -4.36
CA LYS A 479 22.53 -27.74 -3.16
C LYS A 479 21.16 -27.93 -2.52
N ALA A 480 20.94 -29.11 -1.93
CA ALA A 480 19.64 -29.52 -1.39
C ALA A 480 19.13 -28.59 -0.27
N ALA A 481 20.04 -28.03 0.55
CA ALA A 481 19.67 -27.13 1.64
C ALA A 481 19.51 -25.66 1.20
N THR A 482 19.91 -25.31 -0.03
CA THR A 482 19.85 -23.92 -0.51
C THR A 482 18.41 -23.51 -0.76
N GLY A 483 18.04 -22.34 -0.26
CA GLY A 483 16.68 -21.81 -0.30
C GLY A 483 15.68 -22.62 0.53
N GLN A 484 16.15 -23.44 1.48
CA GLN A 484 15.32 -24.20 2.41
C GLN A 484 15.46 -23.65 3.83
N VAL A 485 14.44 -23.90 4.66
CA VAL A 485 14.51 -23.68 6.11
C VAL A 485 14.86 -25.03 6.76
N THR A 486 16.15 -25.27 6.98
CA THR A 486 16.65 -26.61 7.35
C THR A 486 16.76 -26.85 8.86
N VAL A 487 16.84 -25.79 9.65
CA VAL A 487 17.07 -25.86 11.10
C VAL A 487 16.07 -24.99 11.85
N GLY A 488 15.87 -25.25 13.14
CA GLY A 488 15.05 -24.41 14.02
C GLY A 488 15.77 -23.12 14.43
N LEU A 489 15.06 -22.20 15.09
CA LEU A 489 15.66 -20.98 15.65
C LEU A 489 16.57 -21.27 16.85
N ASP A 490 16.32 -22.36 17.56
CA ASP A 490 17.15 -22.88 18.65
C ASP A 490 18.54 -23.31 18.18
N GLU A 491 18.63 -23.92 17.00
CA GLU A 491 19.90 -24.28 16.36
C GLU A 491 20.54 -23.09 15.63
N LEU A 492 19.75 -22.33 14.86
CA LEU A 492 20.30 -21.20 14.08
C LEU A 492 20.74 -20.03 14.97
N GLY A 493 20.05 -19.80 16.10
CA GLY A 493 20.38 -18.81 17.13
C GLY A 493 20.21 -17.33 16.74
N THR A 494 19.75 -17.03 15.52
CA THR A 494 19.56 -15.65 15.05
C THR A 494 18.29 -15.02 15.61
N ASP A 495 18.19 -13.68 15.55
CA ASP A 495 17.03 -12.90 16.02
C ASP A 495 15.68 -13.50 15.56
N PRO A 496 14.70 -13.75 16.45
CA PRO A 496 13.47 -14.45 16.10
C PRO A 496 12.31 -13.53 15.63
N TYR A 497 12.45 -12.21 15.76
CA TYR A 497 11.32 -11.29 15.68
C TYR A 497 10.67 -11.28 14.30
N ARG A 498 11.48 -11.26 13.23
CA ARG A 498 10.96 -11.26 11.86
C ARG A 498 10.16 -12.51 11.55
N VAL A 499 10.64 -13.70 11.93
CA VAL A 499 9.88 -14.95 11.76
C VAL A 499 8.57 -14.85 12.53
N ASN A 500 8.61 -14.41 13.79
CA ASN A 500 7.41 -14.30 14.63
C ASN A 500 6.37 -13.31 14.12
N SER A 501 6.77 -12.25 13.41
CA SER A 501 5.85 -11.27 12.82
C SER A 501 4.98 -11.85 11.69
N PHE A 502 5.44 -12.91 11.02
CA PHE A 502 4.68 -13.60 9.97
C PHE A 502 3.85 -14.72 10.62
N THR A 503 2.53 -14.59 10.62
CA THR A 503 1.61 -15.46 11.39
C THR A 503 0.80 -16.38 10.49
N VAL A 504 0.20 -17.43 11.05
CA VAL A 504 -0.73 -18.32 10.32
C VAL A 504 -1.95 -17.52 9.84
N GLY A 505 -2.51 -16.63 10.67
CA GLY A 505 -3.63 -15.79 10.25
C GLY A 505 -3.28 -14.88 9.06
N LEU A 506 -2.03 -14.41 8.96
CA LEU A 506 -1.57 -13.65 7.78
C LEU A 506 -1.52 -14.54 6.53
N VAL A 507 -1.07 -15.79 6.65
CA VAL A 507 -1.12 -16.78 5.55
C VAL A 507 -2.55 -16.97 5.07
N ASP A 508 -3.50 -17.18 5.98
CA ASP A 508 -4.92 -17.37 5.64
C ASP A 508 -5.47 -16.17 4.85
N LYS A 509 -5.05 -14.94 5.20
CA LYS A 509 -5.47 -13.71 4.52
C LYS A 509 -4.85 -13.56 3.14
N PHE A 510 -3.58 -13.93 2.97
CA PHE A 510 -2.98 -14.02 1.63
C PHE A 510 -3.75 -15.05 0.79
N HIS A 511 -3.99 -16.25 1.30
CA HIS A 511 -4.71 -17.32 0.60
C HIS A 511 -6.14 -16.94 0.23
N ALA A 512 -6.84 -16.17 1.06
CA ALA A 512 -8.17 -15.65 0.77
C ALA A 512 -8.19 -14.52 -0.27
N PHE A 513 -7.05 -13.90 -0.57
CA PHE A 513 -6.97 -12.79 -1.50
C PHE A 513 -6.85 -13.28 -2.95
N LYS A 514 -7.97 -13.29 -3.67
CA LYS A 514 -8.08 -13.75 -5.07
C LYS A 514 -8.56 -12.65 -5.99
N LYS A 515 -7.66 -11.73 -6.38
CA LYS A 515 -7.97 -10.61 -7.29
C LYS A 515 -6.85 -10.42 -8.32
N PRO A 516 -6.94 -11.07 -9.50
CA PRO A 516 -5.90 -10.99 -10.53
C PRO A 516 -5.46 -9.54 -10.83
N PRO A 517 -4.15 -9.30 -11.01
CA PRO A 517 -3.04 -10.27 -10.99
C PRO A 517 -2.55 -10.67 -9.59
N PHE A 518 -3.20 -10.20 -8.53
CA PHE A 518 -2.86 -10.47 -7.13
C PHE A 518 -3.62 -11.72 -6.66
N ASP A 519 -2.96 -12.86 -6.76
CA ASP A 519 -3.43 -14.14 -6.28
C ASP A 519 -2.28 -14.76 -5.48
N PHE A 520 -2.51 -15.07 -4.21
CA PHE A 520 -1.47 -15.55 -3.31
C PHE A 520 -1.88 -16.91 -2.75
N GLY A 521 -1.23 -18.00 -3.16
CA GLY A 521 -1.48 -19.37 -2.70
C GLY A 521 -0.23 -20.08 -2.16
N ALA A 522 0.96 -19.54 -2.41
CA ALA A 522 2.25 -20.16 -2.07
C ALA A 522 2.79 -19.77 -0.68
N TYR A 523 2.10 -18.87 0.04
CA TYR A 523 2.56 -18.45 1.37
C TYR A 523 2.42 -19.55 2.42
N ARG A 524 3.38 -19.62 3.34
CA ARG A 524 3.38 -20.53 4.49
C ARG A 524 4.06 -19.91 5.71
N LYS A 525 3.66 -20.37 6.90
CA LYS A 525 4.41 -20.11 8.12
C LYS A 525 5.63 -21.04 8.18
N THR A 526 6.78 -20.49 8.54
CA THR A 526 8.02 -21.25 8.78
C THR A 526 8.49 -21.11 10.23
N GLN A 527 9.40 -22.00 10.61
CA GLN A 527 9.99 -22.10 11.93
C GLN A 527 11.33 -21.36 12.10
N SER A 528 11.95 -20.88 11.01
CA SER A 528 13.27 -20.23 11.01
C SER A 528 13.52 -19.50 9.67
N TYR A 529 14.78 -19.16 9.38
CA TYR A 529 15.21 -18.46 8.16
C TYR A 529 15.63 -19.40 7.03
N SER A 530 15.44 -18.94 5.78
CA SER A 530 15.85 -19.66 4.57
C SER A 530 17.36 -19.51 4.34
N ASN A 531 18.02 -20.60 3.95
CA ASN A 531 19.44 -20.58 3.58
C ASN A 531 19.63 -19.87 2.23
N THR A 532 19.84 -18.55 2.26
CA THR A 532 19.88 -17.77 1.01
C THR A 532 21.19 -18.00 0.24
N PRO A 533 21.17 -18.07 -1.11
CA PRO A 533 22.39 -18.05 -1.90
C PRO A 533 23.22 -16.78 -1.67
N THR A 534 24.53 -16.86 -1.88
CA THR A 534 25.52 -15.81 -1.52
C THR A 534 26.21 -15.14 -2.71
N ASP A 535 25.64 -15.22 -3.90
CA ASP A 535 26.07 -14.43 -5.06
C ASP A 535 26.04 -12.93 -4.75
N GLY A 536 27.13 -12.24 -5.08
CA GLY A 536 27.33 -10.82 -4.79
C GLY A 536 27.43 -10.48 -3.30
N ILE A 537 27.83 -11.43 -2.44
CA ILE A 537 27.89 -11.25 -0.96
C ILE A 537 28.72 -10.05 -0.51
N TRP A 538 29.69 -9.63 -1.32
CA TRP A 538 30.52 -8.49 -1.01
C TRP A 538 29.70 -7.20 -0.86
N LEU A 539 28.62 -7.00 -1.62
CA LEU A 539 27.78 -5.80 -1.56
C LEU A 539 26.42 -6.07 -0.89
N ARG A 540 26.43 -6.89 0.16
CA ARG A 540 25.21 -7.24 0.93
C ARG A 540 25.35 -6.92 2.42
N ALA A 541 26.33 -6.12 2.78
CA ALA A 541 26.50 -5.65 4.14
C ALA A 541 25.45 -4.58 4.49
N PRO A 542 25.01 -4.49 5.77
CA PRO A 542 25.34 -5.41 6.86
C PRO A 542 24.71 -6.80 6.71
N TYR A 543 25.28 -7.80 7.39
CA TYR A 543 24.92 -9.22 7.27
C TYR A 543 23.87 -9.67 8.29
N LEU A 544 23.34 -10.88 8.04
CA LEU A 544 22.12 -11.47 8.62
C LEU A 544 20.83 -10.79 8.13
N HIS A 545 19.67 -11.41 8.41
CA HIS A 545 18.38 -10.94 7.90
C HIS A 545 17.98 -9.54 8.40
N ASN A 546 18.54 -9.09 9.53
CA ASN A 546 18.23 -7.80 10.16
C ASN A 546 19.39 -6.80 10.06
N GLY A 547 20.46 -7.14 9.32
CA GLY A 547 21.63 -6.27 9.13
C GLY A 547 22.33 -5.89 10.44
N SER A 548 22.47 -6.84 11.36
CA SER A 548 23.01 -6.64 12.71
C SER A 548 24.51 -6.93 12.83
N VAL A 549 25.15 -7.43 11.77
CA VAL A 549 26.58 -7.75 11.72
C VAL A 549 27.25 -6.93 10.61
N PRO A 550 28.15 -5.98 10.93
CA PRO A 550 28.54 -4.96 9.94
C PRO A 550 29.45 -5.45 8.82
N THR A 551 30.29 -6.46 9.06
CA THR A 551 31.28 -6.94 8.07
C THR A 551 31.33 -8.47 8.01
N LEU A 552 31.88 -9.05 6.93
CA LEU A 552 32.11 -10.50 6.85
C LEU A 552 33.10 -10.96 7.91
N TRP A 553 34.08 -10.13 8.24
CA TRP A 553 35.00 -10.40 9.35
C TRP A 553 34.22 -10.62 10.65
N ASP A 554 33.29 -9.73 10.99
CA ASP A 554 32.48 -9.83 12.20
C ASP A 554 31.53 -11.04 12.16
N LEU A 555 31.01 -11.40 10.98
CA LEU A 555 30.15 -12.58 10.81
C LEU A 555 30.86 -13.87 11.21
N LEU A 556 32.15 -13.97 10.86
CA LEU A 556 33.02 -15.11 11.20
C LEU A 556 33.59 -15.02 12.63
N GLN A 557 33.23 -14.02 13.43
CA GLN A 557 33.56 -13.99 14.86
C GLN A 557 32.45 -14.66 15.68
N PRO A 558 32.80 -15.30 16.82
CA PRO A 558 31.83 -15.69 17.83
C PRO A 558 30.92 -14.51 18.22
N PRO A 559 29.61 -14.72 18.47
CA PRO A 559 28.66 -13.64 18.75
C PRO A 559 29.08 -12.66 19.86
N ASP A 560 29.83 -13.13 20.85
CA ASP A 560 30.32 -12.32 21.97
C ASP A 560 31.38 -11.30 21.55
N LYS A 561 32.09 -11.56 20.46
CA LYS A 561 33.10 -10.66 19.88
C LYS A 561 32.53 -9.72 18.82
N ARG A 562 31.30 -9.93 18.37
CA ARG A 562 30.64 -9.06 17.38
C ARG A 562 30.31 -7.68 18.00
N PRO A 563 30.41 -6.58 17.23
CA PRO A 563 30.09 -5.25 17.74
C PRO A 563 28.67 -5.18 18.32
N LYS A 564 28.52 -4.68 19.55
CA LYS A 564 27.19 -4.47 20.16
C LYS A 564 26.54 -3.15 19.70
N THR A 565 27.35 -2.20 19.26
CA THR A 565 26.90 -0.97 18.62
C THR A 565 27.83 -0.58 17.48
N PHE A 566 27.28 -0.05 16.39
CA PHE A 566 28.05 0.49 15.25
C PHE A 566 27.21 1.53 14.50
N TYR A 567 27.82 2.33 13.62
CA TYR A 567 27.07 3.30 12.82
C TYR A 567 26.69 2.75 11.44
N ARG A 568 25.44 2.98 11.02
CA ARG A 568 24.90 2.73 9.68
C ARG A 568 24.72 4.05 8.92
N GLY A 569 24.56 3.95 7.60
CA GLY A 569 24.34 5.10 6.71
C GLY A 569 25.60 5.67 6.06
N SER A 570 26.73 4.95 6.13
CA SER A 570 27.91 5.24 5.30
C SER A 570 27.80 4.56 3.95
N SER A 571 28.25 5.23 2.89
CA SER A 571 28.51 4.58 1.59
C SER A 571 29.98 4.22 1.40
N VAL A 572 30.88 4.58 2.33
CA VAL A 572 32.30 4.22 2.24
C VAL A 572 32.45 2.74 2.55
N PHE A 573 33.04 2.00 1.63
CA PHE A 573 33.17 0.55 1.73
C PHE A 573 34.50 0.15 2.37
N ASP A 574 34.45 -0.70 3.40
CA ASP A 574 35.61 -1.35 4.00
C ASP A 574 35.96 -2.60 3.18
N ALA A 575 36.92 -2.45 2.26
CA ALA A 575 37.34 -3.52 1.38
C ALA A 575 38.12 -4.64 2.09
N ARG A 576 38.64 -4.38 3.30
CA ARG A 576 39.38 -5.37 4.09
C ARG A 576 38.42 -6.32 4.80
N ASN A 577 37.55 -5.76 5.64
CA ASN A 577 36.60 -6.55 6.44
C ASN A 577 35.36 -6.96 5.63
N VAL A 578 35.15 -6.35 4.46
CA VAL A 578 34.02 -6.53 3.55
C VAL A 578 32.72 -6.10 4.23
N GLY A 579 32.45 -4.80 4.11
CA GLY A 579 31.22 -4.17 4.59
C GLY A 579 31.26 -2.66 4.40
N PHE A 580 30.33 -1.93 5.01
CA PHE A 580 30.39 -0.46 5.03
C PHE A 580 31.13 0.03 6.29
N SER A 581 31.74 1.22 6.18
CA SER A 581 32.39 1.86 7.32
C SER A 581 31.38 2.05 8.47
N THR A 582 31.79 1.59 9.65
CA THR A 582 31.02 1.66 10.89
C THR A 582 31.38 2.87 11.76
N ALA A 583 32.25 3.74 11.25
CA ALA A 583 32.67 4.95 11.95
C ALA A 583 31.49 5.93 12.11
N GLY A 584 31.50 6.70 13.20
CA GLY A 584 30.45 7.64 13.52
C GLY A 584 30.47 8.91 12.67
N PRO A 585 29.50 9.82 12.90
CA PRO A 585 29.35 11.04 12.11
C PRO A 585 30.54 12.01 12.27
N GLU A 586 31.35 11.83 13.30
CA GLU A 586 32.62 12.56 13.49
C GLU A 586 33.69 12.20 12.46
N ALA A 587 33.61 11.03 11.83
CA ALA A 587 34.54 10.58 10.80
C ALA A 587 34.07 11.03 9.41
N LYS A 588 35.01 11.46 8.57
CA LYS A 588 34.71 11.81 7.18
C LYS A 588 34.16 10.58 6.44
N GLY A 589 32.92 10.69 5.95
CA GLY A 589 32.23 9.59 5.29
C GLY A 589 31.68 8.52 6.23
N GLY A 590 31.68 8.75 7.55
CA GLY A 590 31.06 7.88 8.54
C GLY A 590 29.53 7.82 8.43
N GLY A 591 28.94 6.87 9.13
CA GLY A 591 27.49 6.72 9.26
C GLY A 591 26.90 7.74 10.23
N TYR A 592 25.57 7.84 10.25
CA TYR A 592 24.84 8.77 11.12
C TYR A 592 23.89 8.06 12.08
N PHE A 593 23.49 6.82 11.76
CA PHE A 593 22.54 6.08 12.57
C PHE A 593 23.27 5.11 13.49
N LYS A 594 23.21 5.34 14.80
CA LYS A 594 23.80 4.42 15.77
C LYS A 594 22.91 3.19 15.93
N PHE A 595 23.36 2.06 15.40
CA PHE A 595 22.70 0.77 15.52
C PHE A 595 23.08 0.11 16.86
N ASP A 596 22.09 -0.44 17.57
CA ASP A 596 22.27 -1.16 18.84
C ASP A 596 21.67 -2.56 18.72
N THR A 597 22.52 -3.58 18.85
CA THR A 597 22.15 -4.99 18.67
C THR A 597 21.44 -5.59 19.88
N ARG A 598 21.30 -4.82 20.97
CA ARG A 598 20.59 -5.23 22.19
C ARG A 598 19.10 -4.92 22.14
N LEU A 599 18.66 -4.17 21.14
CA LEU A 599 17.25 -3.84 20.95
C LEU A 599 16.49 -5.02 20.32
N PRO A 600 15.19 -5.20 20.65
CA PRO A 600 14.32 -6.17 20.00
C PRO A 600 14.37 -6.09 18.45
N GLY A 601 14.54 -7.22 17.77
CA GLY A 601 14.66 -7.27 16.31
C GLY A 601 16.05 -6.94 15.76
N ASN A 602 17.00 -6.55 16.63
CA ASN A 602 18.36 -6.17 16.24
C ASN A 602 19.43 -7.16 16.70
N HIS A 603 19.06 -8.32 17.25
CA HIS A 603 20.06 -9.23 17.81
C HIS A 603 21.04 -9.70 16.73
N ASN A 604 22.33 -9.74 17.09
CA ASN A 604 23.44 -10.19 16.26
C ASN A 604 23.97 -11.58 16.64
N SER A 605 23.13 -12.38 17.32
CA SER A 605 23.43 -13.76 17.72
C SER A 605 23.25 -14.75 16.56
N GLY A 606 23.67 -15.99 16.79
CA GLY A 606 23.45 -17.10 15.87
C GLY A 606 24.31 -17.07 14.62
N HIS A 607 24.02 -18.01 13.71
CA HIS A 607 24.84 -18.31 12.55
C HIS A 607 26.32 -18.49 12.95
N GLU A 608 26.57 -19.50 13.78
CA GLU A 608 27.89 -19.80 14.35
C GLU A 608 28.76 -20.69 13.44
N TYR A 609 28.45 -20.74 12.15
CA TYR A 609 29.22 -21.47 11.15
C TYR A 609 30.52 -20.73 10.82
N GLY A 610 31.65 -21.44 10.81
CA GLY A 610 32.97 -20.88 10.49
C GLY A 610 33.65 -20.09 11.62
N ILE A 611 33.02 -19.95 12.80
CA ILE A 611 33.61 -19.16 13.90
C ILE A 611 34.87 -19.79 14.51
N HIS A 612 35.00 -21.11 14.39
CA HIS A 612 36.12 -21.91 14.91
C HIS A 612 37.33 -21.94 13.97
N LEU A 613 37.21 -21.40 12.75
CA LEU A 613 38.36 -21.23 11.86
C LEU A 613 39.41 -20.31 12.50
N SER A 614 40.68 -20.55 12.21
CA SER A 614 41.74 -19.61 12.57
C SER A 614 41.56 -18.29 11.82
N ASP A 615 42.14 -17.21 12.34
CA ASP A 615 42.05 -15.90 11.68
C ASP A 615 42.61 -15.93 10.25
N GLY A 616 43.68 -16.71 10.01
CA GLY A 616 44.24 -16.91 8.67
C GLY A 616 43.26 -17.56 7.70
N GLU A 617 42.57 -18.62 8.14
CA GLU A 617 41.53 -19.30 7.37
C GLU A 617 40.31 -18.40 7.12
N LYS A 618 39.91 -17.59 8.11
CA LYS A 618 38.84 -16.60 7.93
C LYS A 618 39.19 -15.58 6.84
N TRP A 619 40.43 -15.09 6.81
CA TRP A 619 40.89 -14.18 5.75
C TRP A 619 40.92 -14.86 4.38
N ASP A 620 41.34 -16.12 4.31
CA ASP A 620 41.30 -16.89 3.06
C ASP A 620 39.86 -17.08 2.57
N LEU A 621 38.93 -17.43 3.46
CA LEU A 621 37.51 -17.55 3.17
C LEU A 621 36.90 -16.23 2.68
N ILE A 622 37.17 -15.12 3.36
CA ILE A 622 36.71 -13.78 2.96
C ILE A 622 37.24 -13.42 1.58
N GLU A 623 38.52 -13.72 1.28
CA GLU A 623 39.10 -13.44 -0.03
C GLU A 623 38.38 -14.22 -1.14
N TYR A 624 37.99 -15.48 -0.87
CA TYR A 624 37.13 -16.25 -1.78
C TYR A 624 35.72 -15.66 -1.89
N MET A 625 35.10 -15.24 -0.79
CA MET A 625 33.74 -14.65 -0.80
C MET A 625 33.64 -13.36 -1.62
N LYS A 626 34.75 -12.61 -1.78
CA LYS A 626 34.82 -11.47 -2.72
C LYS A 626 34.64 -11.88 -4.19
N THR A 627 34.82 -13.16 -4.52
CA THR A 627 34.65 -13.69 -5.89
C THR A 627 33.22 -14.10 -6.23
N LEU A 628 32.34 -14.21 -5.22
CA LEU A 628 30.97 -14.73 -5.33
C LEU A 628 29.97 -13.70 -5.86
#